data_AF-A0A8D2II66-F1
#
_entry.id   AF-A0A8D2II66-F1
#
_cell.length_a   1.000
_cell.length_b   1.000
_cell.length_c   1.000
_cell.angle_alpha   90.00
_cell.angle_beta   90.00
_cell.angle_gamma   90.00
#
_symmetry.space_group_name_H-M   'P 1'
#
loop_
_entity.id
_entity.type
_entity.pdbx_description
1 polymer ?
#
loop_
_entity_poly.entity_id
_entity_poly.type
_entity_poly.pdbx_seq_one_letter_code
_entity_poly.pdbx_strand_id
1 'polypeptide(L)'
;MVGGAGTGDRQLLIPRRSRWWRRMPCFTEGAALIPTLLVSWSSAAFIISYVIAVLSGHVGPLFPYISDTGAKPPESGIFGFMINVSAFLGAATMYTRYLIVKQQNEITHFISPCFNLLALCVGVVGCIGMGIVASFQELAVPAVHDGGALVAFICGALYIVLQTFISYKSQPQWSTPCMCHTRLFFSVMTTVAVIPMITCASLISITKIDWNPGEKDYVFHFVSAICEWTVAFGFVFFFLTFIRDFKGVTLRISIEVHERF
;
A
#
# COMPACT_ATOMS: atom_id res chain seq x y z
N MET A 1 -73.17 -5.10 22.48
CA MET A 1 -72.20 -4.59 23.47
C MET A 1 -70.87 -5.29 23.25
N VAL A 2 -69.80 -4.52 23.01
CA VAL A 2 -68.36 -4.83 23.22
C VAL A 2 -67.82 -6.03 22.40
N GLY A 3 -66.98 -5.86 21.38
CA GLY A 3 -65.59 -5.34 21.39
C GLY A 3 -64.62 -6.54 21.39
N GLY A 4 -63.49 -6.65 20.69
CA GLY A 4 -62.72 -5.80 19.79
C GLY A 4 -61.56 -6.66 19.23
N ALA A 5 -60.90 -6.15 18.20
CA ALA A 5 -59.79 -6.78 17.48
C ALA A 5 -58.50 -6.94 18.30
N GLY A 6 -57.60 -7.84 17.86
CA GLY A 6 -56.24 -7.92 18.39
C GLY A 6 -55.42 -9.07 17.83
N THR A 7 -55.02 -8.99 16.56
CA THR A 7 -53.93 -9.78 15.97
C THR A 7 -52.62 -9.46 16.69
N GLY A 8 -52.09 -10.43 17.43
CA GLY A 8 -50.83 -10.28 18.16
C GLY A 8 -49.62 -10.38 17.24
N ASP A 9 -49.17 -9.24 16.71
CA ASP A 9 -47.82 -9.09 16.16
C ASP A 9 -46.81 -9.25 17.30
N ARG A 10 -46.09 -10.38 17.33
CA ARG A 10 -44.87 -10.49 18.12
C ARG A 10 -43.77 -9.67 17.43
N GLN A 11 -43.68 -8.40 17.77
CA GLN A 11 -42.45 -7.63 17.56
C GLN A 11 -41.31 -8.31 18.32
N LEU A 12 -40.41 -8.95 17.57
CA LEU A 12 -39.08 -9.31 18.04
C LEU A 12 -38.37 -8.03 18.49
N LEU A 13 -38.32 -7.82 19.80
CA LEU A 13 -37.52 -6.79 20.44
C LEU A 13 -36.03 -7.08 20.19
N ILE A 14 -35.51 -6.59 19.07
CA ILE A 14 -34.07 -6.52 18.84
C ILE A 14 -33.50 -5.59 19.92
N PRO A 15 -32.58 -6.05 20.79
CA PRO A 15 -32.02 -5.19 21.81
C PRO A 15 -31.28 -4.05 21.14
N ARG A 16 -31.63 -2.81 21.52
CA ARG A 16 -30.88 -1.60 21.14
C ARG A 16 -29.46 -1.75 21.69
N ARG A 17 -28.54 -2.25 20.85
CA ARG A 17 -27.12 -2.41 21.21
C ARG A 17 -26.60 -1.05 21.71
N SER A 18 -26.13 -1.06 22.94
CA SER A 18 -25.75 0.11 23.69
C SER A 18 -24.56 0.81 23.03
N ARG A 19 -24.65 2.15 22.94
CA ARG A 19 -23.79 3.03 22.14
C ARG A 19 -22.45 3.37 22.85
N TRP A 20 -21.81 2.39 23.48
CA TRP A 20 -20.61 2.62 24.32
C TRP A 20 -19.27 2.47 23.57
N TRP A 21 -19.26 2.04 22.31
CA TRP A 21 -18.03 1.85 21.52
C TRP A 21 -17.45 3.12 20.87
N ARG A 22 -18.03 4.31 21.11
CA ARG A 22 -17.55 5.56 20.49
C ARG A 22 -16.42 6.22 21.28
N ARG A 23 -15.27 5.54 21.37
CA ARG A 23 -13.94 6.18 21.48
C ARG A 23 -12.88 5.30 20.84
N MET A 24 -13.18 4.73 19.68
CA MET A 24 -12.13 4.16 18.84
C MET A 24 -11.41 5.32 18.12
N PRO A 25 -10.06 5.34 18.10
CA PRO A 25 -9.32 6.30 17.30
C PRO A 25 -9.85 6.30 15.86
N CYS A 26 -9.85 7.47 15.22
CA CYS A 26 -10.37 7.69 13.86
C CYS A 26 -9.78 6.73 12.79
N PHE A 27 -8.70 6.00 13.11
CA PHE A 27 -7.98 5.06 12.25
C PHE A 27 -8.37 3.59 12.43
N THR A 28 -9.14 3.23 13.45
CA THR A 28 -9.55 1.84 13.73
C THR A 28 -11.03 1.58 13.44
N GLU A 29 -11.72 2.52 12.80
CA GLU A 29 -13.12 2.35 12.39
C GLU A 29 -13.23 1.48 11.13
N GLY A 30 -14.15 0.51 11.14
CA GLY A 30 -14.38 -0.38 10.01
C GLY A 30 -13.14 -1.20 9.65
N ALA A 31 -12.85 -1.33 8.35
CA ALA A 31 -11.67 -2.01 7.84
C ALA A 31 -10.42 -1.11 7.78
N ALA A 32 -10.49 0.15 8.25
CA ALA A 32 -9.43 1.15 8.08
C ALA A 32 -8.12 0.83 8.81
N LEU A 33 -8.15 -0.11 9.76
CA LEU A 33 -6.95 -0.59 10.46
C LEU A 33 -5.92 -1.16 9.47
N ILE A 34 -6.35 -1.89 8.43
CA ILE A 34 -5.44 -2.56 7.49
C ILE A 34 -4.57 -1.54 6.72
N PRO A 35 -5.13 -0.55 5.98
CA PRO A 35 -4.31 0.46 5.32
C PRO A 35 -3.58 1.39 6.30
N THR A 36 -4.10 1.60 7.52
CA THR A 36 -3.38 2.39 8.54
C THR A 36 -2.10 1.67 8.98
N LEU A 37 -2.18 0.37 9.25
CA LEU A 37 -1.00 -0.44 9.59
C LEU A 37 -0.03 -0.47 8.41
N LEU A 38 -0.49 -0.67 7.18
CA LEU A 38 0.37 -0.63 5.99
C LEU A 38 1.17 0.67 5.90
N VAL A 39 0.49 1.82 5.99
CA VAL A 39 1.10 3.15 5.82
C VAL A 39 2.10 3.43 6.93
N SER A 40 1.69 3.23 8.18
CA SER A 40 2.53 3.49 9.36
C SER A 40 3.73 2.54 9.42
N TRP A 41 3.52 1.25 9.18
CA TRP A 41 4.58 0.25 9.21
C TRP A 41 5.60 0.42 8.08
N SER A 42 5.14 0.72 6.85
CA SER A 42 6.06 0.96 5.72
C SER A 42 6.86 2.25 5.91
N SER A 43 6.22 3.30 6.41
CA SER A 43 6.93 4.55 6.74
C SER A 43 7.97 4.33 7.84
N ALA A 44 7.61 3.56 8.88
CA ALA A 44 8.55 3.18 9.94
C ALA A 44 9.71 2.35 9.39
N ALA A 45 9.47 1.44 8.45
CA ALA A 45 10.53 0.63 7.82
C ALA A 45 11.59 1.52 7.17
N PHE A 46 11.17 2.48 6.33
CA PHE A 46 12.08 3.40 5.64
C PHE A 46 12.84 4.33 6.62
N ILE A 47 12.15 4.86 7.63
CA ILE A 47 12.76 5.82 8.56
C ILE A 47 13.70 5.12 9.54
N ILE A 48 13.33 3.96 10.08
CA ILE A 48 14.17 3.23 11.04
C ILE A 48 15.43 2.72 10.36
N SER A 49 15.33 2.14 9.15
CA SER A 49 16.50 1.68 8.39
C SER A 49 17.45 2.84 8.09
N TYR A 50 16.91 3.96 7.58
CA TYR A 50 17.69 5.17 7.31
C TYR A 50 18.42 5.68 8.56
N VAL A 51 17.72 5.83 9.69
CA VAL A 51 18.32 6.33 10.94
C VAL A 51 19.44 5.42 11.41
N ILE A 52 19.23 4.09 11.40
CA ILE A 52 20.27 3.14 11.82
C ILE A 52 21.48 3.20 10.88
N ALA A 53 21.25 3.20 9.56
CA ALA A 53 22.31 3.22 8.56
C ALA A 53 23.16 4.50 8.66
N VAL A 54 22.53 5.67 8.84
CA VAL A 54 23.24 6.96 8.99
C VAL A 54 24.01 7.01 10.29
N LEU A 55 23.40 6.61 11.42
CA LEU A 55 24.07 6.64 12.72
C LEU A 55 25.23 5.63 12.81
N SER A 56 25.15 4.53 12.06
CA SER A 56 26.22 3.52 11.95
C SER A 56 27.31 3.92 10.95
N GLY A 57 27.16 5.05 10.24
CA GLY A 57 28.09 5.49 9.19
C GLY A 57 28.11 4.56 7.97
N HIS A 58 27.05 3.77 7.76
CA HIS A 58 26.95 2.82 6.65
C HIS A 58 26.58 3.48 5.33
N VAL A 59 25.89 4.62 5.40
CA VAL A 59 25.45 5.45 4.27
C VAL A 59 25.66 6.93 4.59
N GLY A 60 25.84 7.75 3.56
CA GLY A 60 25.81 9.21 3.70
C GLY A 60 24.40 9.71 4.04
N PRO A 61 24.26 10.81 4.80
CA PRO A 61 22.94 11.33 5.20
C PRO A 61 22.16 11.95 4.04
N LEU A 62 22.82 12.37 2.96
CA LEU A 62 22.20 13.10 1.86
C LEU A 62 21.66 12.16 0.78
N PHE A 63 20.38 11.79 0.89
CA PHE A 63 19.62 10.99 -0.10
C PHE A 63 20.33 9.72 -0.61
N PRO A 64 20.71 8.77 0.27
CA PRO A 64 21.07 7.42 -0.17
C PRO A 64 19.84 6.72 -0.77
N TYR A 65 20.03 5.65 -1.55
CA TYR A 65 18.89 4.79 -1.90
C TYR A 65 18.25 4.22 -0.64
N ILE A 66 16.94 3.99 -0.67
CA ILE A 66 16.24 3.26 0.39
C ILE A 66 16.83 1.86 0.52
N SER A 67 17.14 1.19 -0.60
CA SER A 67 17.79 -0.12 -0.60
C SER A 67 19.15 -0.11 0.11
N ASP A 68 19.97 0.94 -0.10
CA ASP A 68 21.24 1.12 0.61
C ASP A 68 21.04 1.22 2.13
N THR A 69 19.98 1.90 2.58
CA THR A 69 19.66 1.99 4.02
C THR A 69 19.26 0.66 4.64
N GLY A 70 18.96 -0.36 3.83
CA GLY A 70 18.61 -1.71 4.24
C GLY A 70 19.65 -2.75 3.82
N ALA A 71 20.87 -2.34 3.49
CA ALA A 71 21.85 -3.23 2.86
C ALA A 71 22.79 -3.95 3.83
N LYS A 72 23.19 -3.31 4.95
CA LYS A 72 24.15 -3.88 5.92
C LYS A 72 23.46 -4.28 7.24
N PRO A 73 23.98 -5.27 8.00
CA PRO A 73 23.47 -5.54 9.34
C PRO A 73 23.82 -4.43 10.35
N PRO A 74 22.95 -4.16 11.34
CA PRO A 74 21.69 -4.87 11.64
C PRO A 74 20.47 -4.38 10.84
N GLU A 75 20.55 -3.22 10.18
CA GLU A 75 19.42 -2.59 9.51
C GLU A 75 18.84 -3.42 8.37
N SER A 76 19.63 -4.25 7.71
CA SER A 76 19.19 -5.09 6.61
C SER A 76 18.23 -6.20 7.03
N GLY A 77 18.43 -6.77 8.22
CA GLY A 77 17.49 -7.73 8.81
C GLY A 77 16.19 -7.07 9.27
N ILE A 78 16.29 -5.87 9.85
CA ILE A 78 15.13 -5.08 10.30
C ILE A 78 14.29 -4.65 9.10
N PHE A 79 14.93 -4.06 8.09
CA PHE A 79 14.30 -3.63 6.85
C PHE A 79 13.64 -4.80 6.14
N GLY A 80 14.34 -5.91 5.94
CA GLY A 80 13.78 -7.11 5.30
C GLY A 80 12.57 -7.68 6.05
N PHE A 81 12.61 -7.75 7.38
CA PHE A 81 11.45 -8.16 8.18
C PHE A 81 10.26 -7.20 8.01
N MET A 82 10.51 -5.90 8.13
CA MET A 82 9.45 -4.90 8.09
C MET A 82 8.82 -4.79 6.71
N ILE A 83 9.60 -4.82 5.62
CA ILE A 83 9.09 -4.75 4.25
C ILE A 83 8.34 -6.03 3.87
N ASN A 84 8.75 -7.21 4.33
CA ASN A 84 7.95 -8.42 4.16
C ASN A 84 6.56 -8.29 4.81
N VAL A 85 6.49 -7.78 6.05
CA VAL A 85 5.20 -7.50 6.71
C VAL A 85 4.40 -6.47 5.92
N SER A 86 5.03 -5.40 5.42
CA SER A 86 4.38 -4.42 4.53
C SER A 86 3.85 -5.04 3.25
N ALA A 87 4.54 -6.00 2.64
CA ALA A 87 4.08 -6.69 1.44
C ALA A 87 2.77 -7.46 1.70
N PHE A 88 2.67 -8.17 2.84
CA PHE A 88 1.44 -8.84 3.25
C PHE A 88 0.31 -7.86 3.55
N LEU A 89 0.59 -6.78 4.29
CA LEU A 89 -0.39 -5.72 4.58
C LEU A 89 -0.83 -5.01 3.29
N GLY A 90 0.06 -4.87 2.31
CA GLY A 90 -0.20 -4.37 0.97
C GLY A 90 -1.21 -5.24 0.24
N ALA A 91 -0.91 -6.54 0.13
CA ALA A 91 -1.81 -7.50 -0.50
C ALA A 91 -3.19 -7.54 0.19
N ALA A 92 -3.23 -7.55 1.53
CA ALA A 92 -4.48 -7.52 2.30
C ALA A 92 -5.28 -6.22 2.06
N THR A 93 -4.60 -5.07 1.99
CA THR A 93 -5.22 -3.78 1.68
C THR A 93 -5.82 -3.80 0.27
N MET A 94 -5.05 -4.22 -0.74
CA MET A 94 -5.49 -4.26 -2.13
C MET A 94 -6.63 -5.27 -2.35
N TYR A 95 -6.59 -6.42 -1.69
CA TYR A 95 -7.67 -7.40 -1.72
C TYR A 95 -8.95 -6.86 -1.08
N THR A 96 -8.84 -6.21 0.08
CA THR A 96 -9.97 -5.53 0.72
C THR A 96 -10.54 -4.44 -0.21
N ARG A 97 -9.67 -3.67 -0.88
CA ARG A 97 -10.08 -2.66 -1.86
C ARG A 97 -10.83 -3.30 -3.04
N TYR A 98 -10.36 -4.43 -3.56
CA TYR A 98 -11.04 -5.20 -4.60
C TYR A 98 -12.45 -5.61 -4.18
N LEU A 99 -12.62 -6.12 -2.95
CA LEU A 99 -13.93 -6.49 -2.41
C LEU A 99 -14.86 -5.29 -2.26
N ILE A 100 -14.34 -4.16 -1.78
CA ILE A 100 -15.09 -2.91 -1.69
C ILE A 100 -15.62 -2.48 -3.06
N VAL A 101 -14.73 -2.42 -4.06
CA VAL A 101 -15.11 -2.05 -5.43
C VAL A 101 -16.10 -3.05 -6.01
N LYS A 102 -15.92 -4.36 -5.78
CA LYS A 102 -16.86 -5.40 -6.20
C LYS A 102 -18.26 -5.15 -5.65
N GLN A 103 -18.38 -4.90 -4.34
CA GLN A 103 -19.67 -4.63 -3.68
C GLN A 103 -20.32 -3.32 -4.16
N GLN A 104 -19.52 -2.27 -4.36
CA GLN A 104 -20.01 -1.00 -4.92
C GLN A 104 -20.53 -1.19 -6.35
N ASN A 105 -19.87 -2.05 -7.13
CA ASN A 105 -20.20 -2.31 -8.51
C ASN A 105 -21.47 -3.15 -8.68
N GLU A 106 -21.84 -3.97 -7.69
CA GLU A 106 -23.15 -4.66 -7.65
C GLU A 106 -24.33 -3.68 -7.56
N ILE A 107 -24.09 -2.46 -7.06
CA ILE A 107 -25.13 -1.43 -6.91
C ILE A 107 -25.14 -0.48 -8.12
N THR A 108 -23.96 -0.16 -8.67
CA THR A 108 -23.81 0.97 -9.61
C THR A 108 -23.18 0.61 -10.96
N HIS A 109 -22.65 -0.60 -11.14
CA HIS A 109 -22.10 -1.10 -12.40
C HIS A 109 -21.16 -0.13 -13.14
N PHE A 110 -20.32 0.61 -12.41
CA PHE A 110 -19.48 1.67 -12.97
C PHE A 110 -18.16 1.18 -13.59
N ILE A 111 -17.77 -0.08 -13.36
CA ILE A 111 -16.55 -0.67 -13.91
C ILE A 111 -16.74 -2.15 -14.27
N SER A 112 -15.96 -2.66 -15.22
CA SER A 112 -15.95 -4.10 -15.52
C SER A 112 -15.34 -4.90 -14.35
N PRO A 113 -15.93 -6.05 -13.95
CA PRO A 113 -15.35 -6.93 -12.95
C PRO A 113 -13.93 -7.40 -13.30
N CYS A 114 -13.65 -7.63 -14.59
CA CYS A 114 -12.32 -8.00 -15.07
C CYS A 114 -11.29 -6.89 -14.85
N PHE A 115 -11.69 -5.62 -14.96
CA PHE A 115 -10.80 -4.48 -14.71
C PHE A 115 -10.44 -4.37 -13.23
N ASN A 116 -11.41 -4.57 -12.33
CA ASN A 116 -11.15 -4.61 -10.89
C ASN A 116 -10.23 -5.78 -10.51
N LEU A 117 -10.44 -6.96 -11.12
CA LEU A 117 -9.57 -8.13 -10.93
C LEU A 117 -8.16 -7.89 -11.46
N LEU A 118 -8.02 -7.28 -12.65
CA LEU A 118 -6.72 -6.91 -13.21
C LEU A 118 -5.94 -6.00 -12.26
N ALA A 119 -6.60 -4.98 -11.70
CA ALA A 119 -5.98 -4.11 -10.72
C ALA A 119 -5.50 -4.91 -9.48
N LEU A 120 -6.31 -5.83 -8.97
CA LEU A 120 -5.88 -6.70 -7.87
C LEU A 120 -4.65 -7.53 -8.24
N CYS A 121 -4.67 -8.23 -9.39
CA CYS A 121 -3.56 -9.07 -9.83
C CYS A 121 -2.26 -8.29 -9.96
N VAL A 122 -2.31 -7.12 -10.61
CA VAL A 122 -1.16 -6.21 -10.75
C VAL A 122 -0.62 -5.81 -9.38
N GLY A 123 -1.51 -5.42 -8.46
CA GLY A 123 -1.12 -5.05 -7.10
C GLY A 123 -0.45 -6.19 -6.32
N VAL A 124 -1.00 -7.41 -6.39
CA VAL A 124 -0.44 -8.59 -5.72
C VAL A 124 0.93 -8.96 -6.29
N VAL A 125 1.12 -8.89 -7.62
CA VAL A 125 2.43 -9.08 -8.26
C VAL A 125 3.44 -8.05 -7.75
N GLY A 126 3.04 -6.79 -7.58
CA GLY A 126 3.88 -5.77 -6.95
C GLY A 126 4.28 -6.12 -5.51
N CYS A 127 3.36 -6.67 -4.72
CA CYS A 127 3.67 -7.13 -3.35
C CYS A 127 4.64 -8.32 -3.33
N ILE A 128 4.56 -9.21 -4.33
CA ILE A 128 5.56 -10.29 -4.50
C ILE A 128 6.94 -9.68 -4.79
N GLY A 129 7.01 -8.67 -5.67
CA GLY A 129 8.25 -7.91 -5.91
C GLY A 129 8.83 -7.31 -4.62
N MET A 130 7.99 -6.69 -3.78
CA MET A 130 8.42 -6.19 -2.47
C MET A 130 8.97 -7.29 -1.56
N GLY A 131 8.36 -8.47 -1.55
CA GLY A 131 8.86 -9.63 -0.79
C GLY A 131 10.22 -10.12 -1.29
N ILE A 132 10.46 -10.07 -2.59
CA ILE A 132 11.78 -10.39 -3.19
C ILE A 132 12.82 -9.37 -2.73
N VAL A 133 12.55 -8.06 -2.88
CA VAL A 133 13.44 -6.97 -2.41
C VAL A 133 13.80 -7.13 -0.94
N ALA A 134 12.81 -7.47 -0.11
CA ALA A 134 12.98 -7.64 1.33
C ALA A 134 13.80 -8.89 1.72
N SER A 135 13.80 -9.92 0.88
CA SER A 135 14.41 -11.22 1.17
C SER A 135 15.79 -11.39 0.55
N PHE A 136 16.03 -10.73 -0.59
CA PHE A 136 17.30 -10.77 -1.32
C PHE A 136 17.95 -9.40 -1.26
N GLN A 137 18.98 -9.28 -0.43
CA GLN A 137 19.70 -8.03 -0.24
C GLN A 137 20.49 -7.66 -1.49
N GLU A 138 20.50 -6.36 -1.83
CA GLU A 138 21.17 -5.81 -3.01
C GLU A 138 22.65 -6.19 -3.05
N LEU A 139 23.37 -6.08 -1.93
CA LEU A 139 24.80 -6.42 -1.86
C LEU A 139 25.10 -7.92 -1.99
N ALA A 140 24.12 -8.79 -1.71
CA ALA A 140 24.31 -10.24 -1.71
C ALA A 140 23.92 -10.86 -3.06
N VAL A 141 22.76 -10.47 -3.61
CA VAL A 141 22.22 -10.99 -4.87
C VAL A 141 21.60 -9.87 -5.71
N PRO A 142 22.41 -8.94 -6.27
CA PRO A 142 21.92 -7.72 -6.91
C PRO A 142 20.87 -8.00 -8.00
N ALA A 143 21.13 -8.95 -8.89
CA ALA A 143 20.23 -9.25 -10.01
C ALA A 143 18.82 -9.68 -9.57
N VAL A 144 18.70 -10.42 -8.44
CA VAL A 144 17.40 -10.85 -7.91
C VAL A 144 16.72 -9.69 -7.19
N HIS A 145 17.49 -8.89 -6.44
CA HIS A 145 17.01 -7.68 -5.79
C HIS A 145 16.43 -6.70 -6.81
N ASP A 146 17.21 -6.35 -7.84
CA ASP A 146 16.84 -5.39 -8.89
C ASP A 146 15.63 -5.88 -9.70
N GLY A 147 15.58 -7.19 -9.99
CA GLY A 147 14.41 -7.81 -10.61
C GLY A 147 13.16 -7.67 -9.75
N GLY A 148 13.28 -7.92 -8.44
CA GLY A 148 12.21 -7.70 -7.47
C GLY A 148 11.77 -6.24 -7.38
N ALA A 149 12.71 -5.31 -7.37
CA ALA A 149 12.48 -3.87 -7.31
C ALA A 149 11.74 -3.39 -8.56
N LEU A 150 12.17 -3.82 -9.75
CA LEU A 150 11.52 -3.50 -11.01
C LEU A 150 10.05 -3.96 -11.01
N VAL A 151 9.78 -5.19 -10.57
CA VAL A 151 8.43 -5.72 -10.43
C VAL A 151 7.62 -4.90 -9.42
N ALA A 152 8.17 -4.62 -8.24
CA ALA A 152 7.50 -3.85 -7.19
C ALA A 152 7.10 -2.45 -7.67
N PHE A 153 8.05 -1.70 -8.24
CA PHE A 153 7.84 -0.32 -8.65
C PHE A 153 6.92 -0.21 -9.87
N ILE A 154 7.13 -1.01 -10.91
CA ILE A 154 6.28 -0.94 -12.12
C ILE A 154 4.85 -1.40 -11.80
N CYS A 155 4.69 -2.54 -11.15
CA CYS A 155 3.35 -3.04 -10.81
C CYS A 155 2.66 -2.11 -9.79
N GLY A 156 3.40 -1.56 -8.82
CA GLY A 156 2.88 -0.56 -7.89
C GLY A 156 2.38 0.71 -8.60
N ALA A 157 3.16 1.25 -9.54
CA ALA A 157 2.76 2.42 -10.33
C ALA A 157 1.53 2.13 -11.21
N LEU A 158 1.49 0.98 -11.87
CA LEU A 158 0.32 0.55 -12.63
C LEU A 158 -0.91 0.39 -11.73
N TYR A 159 -0.75 -0.20 -10.54
CA TYR A 159 -1.84 -0.36 -9.59
C TYR A 159 -2.49 0.98 -9.20
N ILE A 160 -1.70 1.99 -8.83
CA ILE A 160 -2.24 3.29 -8.40
C ILE A 160 -2.87 4.05 -9.57
N VAL A 161 -2.38 3.89 -10.81
CA VAL A 161 -3.01 4.43 -12.03
C VAL A 161 -4.39 3.80 -12.23
N LEU A 162 -4.47 2.46 -12.17
CA LEU A 162 -5.74 1.73 -12.30
C LEU A 162 -6.73 2.14 -11.19
N GLN A 163 -6.28 2.26 -9.94
CA GLN A 163 -7.12 2.69 -8.82
C GLN A 163 -7.56 4.16 -8.91
N THR A 164 -6.74 5.02 -9.51
CA THR A 164 -7.13 6.41 -9.82
C THR A 164 -8.26 6.42 -10.83
N PHE A 165 -8.16 5.63 -11.90
CA PHE A 165 -9.23 5.49 -12.90
C PHE A 165 -10.53 4.95 -12.28
N ILE A 166 -10.45 3.91 -11.45
CA ILE A 166 -11.61 3.37 -10.71
C ILE A 166 -12.25 4.45 -9.83
N SER A 167 -11.43 5.28 -9.17
CA SER A 167 -11.92 6.36 -8.31
C SER A 167 -12.76 7.37 -9.09
N TYR A 168 -12.29 7.82 -10.27
CA TYR A 168 -13.07 8.71 -11.14
C TYR A 168 -14.35 8.07 -11.67
N LYS A 169 -14.30 6.79 -12.06
CA LYS A 169 -15.50 6.07 -12.53
C LYS A 169 -16.54 5.87 -11.42
N SER A 170 -16.12 5.81 -10.17
CA SER A 170 -17.00 5.64 -9.01
C SER A 170 -17.68 6.96 -8.54
N GLN A 171 -17.36 8.09 -9.17
CA GLN A 171 -17.98 9.38 -8.85
C GLN A 171 -19.42 9.50 -9.36
N PRO A 172 -20.28 10.29 -8.67
CA PRO A 172 -20.07 10.92 -7.37
C PRO A 172 -20.41 10.00 -6.17
N GLN A 173 -20.93 8.80 -6.44
CA GLN A 173 -21.56 7.94 -5.43
C GLN A 173 -20.59 7.44 -4.36
N TRP A 174 -19.37 7.07 -4.75
CA TRP A 174 -18.41 6.39 -3.85
C TRP A 174 -17.13 7.18 -3.62
N SER A 175 -16.77 8.09 -4.53
CA SER A 175 -15.59 8.95 -4.42
C SER A 175 -15.95 10.42 -4.59
N THR A 176 -15.34 11.28 -3.77
CA THR A 176 -15.47 12.73 -3.91
C THR A 176 -14.47 13.27 -4.94
N PRO A 177 -14.76 14.39 -5.63
CA PRO A 177 -13.82 15.00 -6.58
C PRO A 177 -12.46 15.31 -5.97
N CYS A 178 -12.44 15.85 -4.74
CA CYS A 178 -11.20 16.11 -4.01
C CYS A 178 -10.35 14.84 -3.86
N MET A 179 -10.95 13.71 -3.46
CA MET A 179 -10.22 12.45 -3.31
C MET A 179 -9.68 11.93 -4.64
N CYS A 180 -10.45 12.05 -5.73
CA CYS A 180 -10.00 11.67 -7.06
C CYS A 180 -8.80 12.49 -7.52
N HIS A 181 -8.82 13.81 -7.31
CA HIS A 181 -7.68 14.68 -7.65
C HIS A 181 -6.46 14.41 -6.79
N THR A 182 -6.62 14.12 -5.50
CA THR A 182 -5.52 13.71 -4.61
C THR A 182 -4.88 12.40 -5.11
N ARG A 183 -5.68 11.39 -5.47
CA ARG A 183 -5.18 10.13 -6.05
C ARG A 183 -4.48 10.35 -7.38
N LEU A 184 -5.04 11.20 -8.24
CA LEU A 184 -4.42 11.58 -9.51
C LEU A 184 -3.05 12.23 -9.31
N PHE A 185 -2.95 13.18 -8.38
CA PHE A 185 -1.70 13.86 -8.06
C PHE A 185 -0.60 12.85 -7.68
N PHE A 186 -0.86 11.97 -6.70
CA PHE A 186 0.11 10.96 -6.30
C PHE A 186 0.41 9.95 -7.41
N SER A 187 -0.59 9.55 -8.19
CA SER A 187 -0.42 8.64 -9.32
C SER A 187 0.47 9.23 -10.41
N VAL A 188 0.27 10.49 -10.78
CA VAL A 188 1.09 11.18 -11.79
C VAL A 188 2.50 11.40 -11.27
N MET A 189 2.64 11.93 -10.06
CA MET A 189 3.94 12.16 -9.42
C MET A 189 4.77 10.87 -9.37
N THR A 190 4.17 9.77 -8.92
CA THR A 190 4.84 8.47 -8.83
C THR A 190 5.21 7.94 -10.21
N THR A 191 4.29 7.98 -11.18
CA THR A 191 4.56 7.47 -12.54
C THR A 191 5.67 8.26 -13.22
N VAL A 192 5.69 9.58 -13.07
CA VAL A 192 6.74 10.45 -13.61
C VAL A 192 8.07 10.19 -12.93
N ALA A 193 8.10 9.93 -11.62
CA ALA A 193 9.33 9.64 -10.88
C ALA A 193 9.91 8.23 -11.14
N VAL A 194 9.07 7.23 -11.44
CA VAL A 194 9.53 5.86 -11.76
C VAL A 194 10.44 5.83 -13.00
N ILE A 195 10.15 6.67 -14.01
CA ILE A 195 10.94 6.71 -15.26
C ILE A 195 12.41 7.08 -15.01
N PRO A 196 12.73 8.28 -14.47
CA PRO A 196 14.11 8.66 -14.18
C PRO A 196 14.76 7.75 -13.15
N MET A 197 14.02 7.24 -12.15
CA MET A 197 14.54 6.25 -11.21
C MET A 197 15.15 5.04 -11.94
N ILE A 198 14.36 4.38 -12.80
CA ILE A 198 14.80 3.19 -13.55
C ILE A 198 15.88 3.55 -14.56
N THR A 199 15.70 4.61 -15.35
CA THR A 199 16.67 4.95 -16.41
C THR A 199 18.01 5.36 -15.84
N CYS A 200 18.02 6.15 -14.77
CA CYS A 200 19.28 6.56 -14.14
C CYS A 200 19.95 5.40 -13.41
N ALA A 201 19.19 4.53 -12.71
CA ALA A 201 19.74 3.32 -12.09
C ALA A 201 20.38 2.39 -13.14
N SER A 202 19.73 2.20 -14.29
CA SER A 202 20.23 1.35 -15.39
C SER A 202 21.49 1.88 -16.07
N LEU A 203 21.80 3.17 -15.90
CA LEU A 203 23.01 3.80 -16.44
C LEU A 203 24.21 3.72 -15.48
N ILE A 204 23.98 3.30 -14.24
CA ILE A 204 25.05 3.15 -13.23
C ILE A 204 25.79 1.84 -13.51
N SER A 205 27.11 1.95 -13.66
CA SER A 205 27.95 0.81 -14.06
C SER A 205 28.38 -0.09 -12.89
N ILE A 206 28.33 0.42 -11.65
CA ILE A 206 28.83 -0.25 -10.45
C ILE A 206 27.82 -0.07 -9.31
N THR A 207 27.38 -1.18 -8.71
CA THR A 207 26.61 -1.19 -7.46
C THR A 207 27.54 -0.91 -6.29
N LYS A 208 27.37 0.24 -5.63
CA LYS A 208 28.09 0.62 -4.41
C LYS A 208 27.29 1.63 -3.61
N ILE A 209 27.62 1.74 -2.33
CA ILE A 209 26.93 2.63 -1.37
C ILE A 209 27.62 3.99 -1.27
N ASP A 210 28.95 4.02 -1.25
CA ASP A 210 29.72 5.25 -1.02
C ASP A 210 29.94 6.01 -2.34
N TRP A 211 29.17 7.08 -2.53
CA TRP A 211 29.18 7.94 -3.70
C TRP A 211 29.79 9.32 -3.41
N ASN A 212 30.79 9.71 -4.18
CA ASN A 212 31.45 11.02 -4.03
C ASN A 212 31.00 12.00 -5.13
N PRO A 213 30.74 13.30 -4.82
CA PRO A 213 30.27 14.30 -5.81
C PRO A 213 31.16 14.56 -7.04
N GLY A 214 32.33 13.94 -7.16
CA GLY A 214 33.21 14.03 -8.32
C GLY A 214 33.21 12.78 -9.22
N GLU A 215 32.46 11.74 -8.86
CA GLU A 215 32.42 10.49 -9.61
C GLU A 215 31.48 10.60 -10.81
N LYS A 216 31.86 9.95 -11.92
CA LYS A 216 31.15 10.02 -13.21
C LYS A 216 29.66 9.69 -13.11
N ASP A 217 29.31 8.70 -12.28
CA ASP A 217 27.94 8.17 -12.18
C ASP A 217 27.17 8.77 -10.98
N TYR A 218 27.79 9.67 -10.20
CA TYR A 218 27.19 10.26 -8.99
C TYR A 218 25.84 10.94 -9.26
N VAL A 219 25.74 11.70 -10.36
CA VAL A 219 24.50 12.43 -10.69
C VAL A 219 23.36 11.47 -11.00
N PHE A 220 23.65 10.36 -11.71
CA PHE A 220 22.64 9.34 -12.01
C PHE A 220 22.15 8.65 -10.74
N HIS A 221 23.09 8.25 -9.87
CA HIS A 221 22.77 7.72 -8.54
C HIS A 221 21.88 8.69 -7.75
N PHE A 222 22.31 9.95 -7.60
CA PHE A 222 21.61 10.94 -6.79
C PHE A 222 20.19 11.24 -7.30
N VAL A 223 20.03 11.41 -8.62
CA VAL A 223 18.71 11.63 -9.23
C VAL A 223 17.81 10.41 -9.04
N SER A 224 18.35 9.21 -9.25
CA SER A 224 17.61 7.98 -9.09
C SER A 224 17.18 7.75 -7.63
N ALA A 225 18.05 8.03 -6.66
CA ALA A 225 17.75 7.92 -5.24
C ALA A 225 16.62 8.88 -4.82
N ILE A 226 16.67 10.16 -5.23
CA ILE A 226 15.57 11.11 -4.97
C ILE A 226 14.25 10.60 -5.57
N CYS A 227 14.32 10.04 -6.78
CA CYS A 227 13.14 9.51 -7.43
C CYS A 227 12.61 8.26 -6.73
N GLU A 228 13.47 7.38 -6.22
CA GLU A 228 13.08 6.22 -5.42
C GLU A 228 12.32 6.64 -4.15
N TRP A 229 12.85 7.59 -3.38
CA TRP A 229 12.16 8.17 -2.22
C TRP A 229 10.81 8.77 -2.59
N THR A 230 10.75 9.50 -3.72
CA THR A 230 9.52 10.10 -4.23
C THR A 230 8.48 9.03 -4.59
N VAL A 231 8.89 7.94 -5.22
CA VAL A 231 8.02 6.81 -5.59
C VAL A 231 7.54 6.07 -4.34
N ALA A 232 8.43 5.75 -3.41
CA ALA A 232 8.10 5.04 -2.18
C ALA A 232 7.08 5.81 -1.33
N PHE A 233 7.32 7.10 -1.07
CA PHE A 233 6.35 7.94 -0.36
C PHE A 233 5.11 8.24 -1.19
N GLY A 234 5.22 8.32 -2.52
CA GLY A 234 4.08 8.39 -3.43
C GLY A 234 3.11 7.23 -3.24
N PHE A 235 3.61 6.00 -3.12
CA PHE A 235 2.79 4.84 -2.77
C PHE A 235 2.18 4.97 -1.37
N VAL A 236 2.98 5.28 -0.36
CA VAL A 236 2.50 5.45 1.03
C VAL A 236 1.36 6.45 1.11
N PHE A 237 1.51 7.63 0.50
CA PHE A 237 0.46 8.64 0.50
C PHE A 237 -0.74 8.25 -0.35
N PHE A 238 -0.56 7.50 -1.43
CA PHE A 238 -1.69 6.94 -2.18
C PHE A 238 -2.50 5.97 -1.30
N PHE A 239 -1.86 5.04 -0.60
CA PHE A 239 -2.54 4.11 0.31
C PHE A 239 -3.18 4.82 1.52
N LEU A 240 -2.62 5.95 1.97
CA LEU A 240 -3.26 6.79 2.99
C LEU A 240 -4.67 7.24 2.55
N THR A 241 -4.88 7.48 1.24
CA THR A 241 -6.20 7.83 0.71
C THR A 241 -7.24 6.72 0.85
N PHE A 242 -6.82 5.45 1.02
CA PHE A 242 -7.74 4.32 1.19
C PHE A 242 -8.32 4.25 2.59
N ILE A 243 -7.67 4.85 3.60
CA ILE A 243 -8.17 4.84 4.98
C ILE A 243 -9.61 5.35 5.02
N ARG A 244 -9.93 6.45 4.31
CA ARG A 244 -11.28 7.01 4.26
C ARG A 244 -12.29 6.03 3.66
N ASP A 245 -11.94 5.37 2.56
CA ASP A 245 -12.83 4.43 1.87
C ASP A 245 -13.11 3.19 2.74
N PHE A 246 -12.18 2.81 3.61
CA PHE A 246 -12.29 1.61 4.44
C PHE A 246 -13.07 1.85 5.75
N LYS A 247 -13.19 3.10 6.22
CA LYS A 247 -13.96 3.43 7.43
C LYS A 247 -15.42 3.04 7.33
N GLY A 248 -16.01 3.15 6.13
CA GLY A 248 -17.41 2.81 5.88
C GLY A 248 -17.68 1.31 5.71
N VAL A 249 -16.66 0.46 5.82
CA VAL A 249 -16.73 -0.96 5.43
C VAL A 249 -16.49 -1.84 6.65
N THR A 250 -17.32 -2.86 6.84
CA THR A 250 -17.14 -3.87 7.88
C THR A 250 -16.77 -5.20 7.23
N LEU A 251 -15.61 -5.75 7.56
CA LEU A 251 -15.23 -7.11 7.21
C LEU A 251 -15.79 -8.08 8.27
N ARG A 252 -16.56 -9.08 7.85
CA ARG A 252 -17.03 -10.16 8.70
C ARG A 252 -16.36 -11.47 8.27
N ILE A 253 -15.63 -12.08 9.19
CA ILE A 253 -15.05 -13.41 9.02
C ILE A 253 -15.98 -14.39 9.74
N SER A 254 -16.62 -15.29 8.99
CA SER A 254 -17.46 -16.35 9.54
C SER A 254 -16.65 -17.64 9.61
N ILE A 255 -16.67 -18.30 10.77
CA ILE A 255 -16.00 -19.59 10.99
C ILE A 255 -17.11 -20.63 11.16
N GLU A 256 -17.14 -21.63 10.27
CA GLU A 256 -18.10 -22.73 10.31
C GLU A 256 -17.38 -24.04 10.63
N VAL A 257 -17.72 -24.65 11.77
CA VAL A 257 -17.20 -25.97 12.16
C VAL A 257 -18.10 -27.02 11.52
N HIS A 258 -17.52 -27.88 10.68
CA HIS A 258 -18.25 -29.00 10.10
C HIS A 258 -18.17 -30.18 11.06
N GLU A 259 -19.31 -30.66 11.55
CA GLU A 259 -19.40 -31.87 12.37
C GLU A 259 -19.16 -33.12 11.50
N ARG A 260 -17.88 -33.42 11.25
CA ARG A 260 -17.39 -34.76 10.91
C ARG A 260 -16.05 -34.94 11.62
N PHE A 261 -16.14 -35.24 12.92
CA PHE A 261 -15.12 -35.99 13.63
C PHE A 261 -15.33 -37.48 13.36
#